data_AF-A0A7V9ZS99-F1
#
_entry.id   AF-A0A7V9ZS99-F1
#
_cell.length_a   1.000
_cell.length_b   1.000
_cell.length_c   1.000
_cell.angle_alpha   90.00
_cell.angle_beta   90.00
_cell.angle_gamma   90.00
#
_symmetry.space_group_name_H-M   'P 1'
#
loop_
_entity.id
_entity.type
_entity.pdbx_description
1 polymer ?
#
loop_
_entity_poly.entity_id
_entity_poly.type
_entity_poly.pdbx_seq_one_letter_code
_entity_poly.pdbx_strand_id
1 'polypeptide(L)'
;MKNKIIFLMILLSVVSKVSACSFEASTENNQTASNPAKVEENTAAIKKSALSESDSSALSDISGKTGTYEYKSGGANNEISIQKLEGNKLRVKLYASYEYEINGNLNVNVGEAKGIATLEGDTAVLVPEDTEGCEIALKFSGNKLIVKPKNEAKNCGFGLNVSAEGTYRKVNKKPDFGDSDSNSTSTQNSTTSKQNSKPERIRFAPGKSSTVVSGKISHGEEKTYLIAARAGQMIEIKITDGGANHDVVFSLIAPDGVNPMGDEESGDGYDSGWKGKLPKTGDYKIEVGAIESKNVNFKMSVSIR
;
A
#
# COMPACT_ATOMS: atom_id res chain seq x y z
N MET A 1 -49.78 -29.30 -33.13
CA MET A 1 -50.50 -29.27 -31.84
C MET A 1 -50.67 -27.82 -31.45
N LYS A 2 -51.91 -27.44 -31.18
CA LYS A 2 -52.39 -26.08 -30.93
C LYS A 2 -52.06 -25.69 -29.48
N ASN A 3 -51.73 -24.42 -29.23
CA ASN A 3 -52.32 -23.68 -28.11
C ASN A 3 -52.36 -22.18 -28.43
N LYS A 4 -53.60 -21.68 -28.57
CA LYS A 4 -54.02 -20.28 -28.62
C LYS A 4 -54.49 -19.88 -27.21
N ILE A 5 -54.34 -18.60 -26.86
CA ILE A 5 -55.19 -17.72 -26.01
C ILE A 5 -54.52 -16.32 -26.14
N ILE A 6 -54.97 -15.31 -26.92
CA ILE A 6 -56.18 -14.44 -26.84
C ILE A 6 -56.20 -13.70 -25.48
N PHE A 7 -56.28 -12.39 -25.25
CA PHE A 7 -56.64 -11.12 -25.91
C PHE A 7 -56.05 -10.03 -24.95
N LEU A 8 -55.71 -8.80 -25.29
CA LEU A 8 -56.66 -7.69 -25.43
C LEU A 8 -55.83 -6.38 -25.58
N MET A 9 -56.08 -5.66 -26.67
CA MET A 9 -55.75 -4.24 -26.83
C MET A 9 -56.77 -3.39 -26.07
N ILE A 10 -56.32 -2.33 -25.38
CA ILE A 10 -57.08 -1.08 -25.26
C ILE A 10 -56.10 0.10 -25.43
N LEU A 11 -56.26 0.78 -26.56
CA LEU A 11 -55.84 2.16 -26.83
C LEU A 11 -56.74 3.11 -26.01
N LEU A 12 -56.20 4.18 -25.42
CA LEU A 12 -56.91 5.46 -25.37
C LEU A 12 -55.93 6.64 -25.19
N SER A 13 -56.03 7.59 -26.12
CA SER A 13 -55.29 8.84 -26.27
C SER A 13 -55.89 9.97 -25.43
N VAL A 14 -55.07 10.86 -24.85
CA VAL A 14 -55.36 12.30 -24.60
C VAL A 14 -53.98 12.99 -24.42
N VAL A 15 -53.39 13.71 -25.39
CA VAL A 15 -53.63 15.09 -25.89
C VAL A 15 -53.44 16.20 -24.84
N SER A 16 -52.34 16.95 -25.04
CA SER A 16 -52.11 18.39 -24.78
C SER A 16 -52.27 18.99 -23.37
N LYS A 17 -51.21 19.66 -22.89
CA LYS A 17 -51.05 21.12 -23.04
C LYS A 17 -49.71 21.62 -22.47
N VAL A 18 -49.00 22.36 -23.31
CA VAL A 18 -47.98 23.34 -22.96
C VAL A 18 -48.70 24.64 -22.56
N SER A 19 -48.26 25.33 -21.51
CA SER A 19 -48.58 26.74 -21.21
C SER A 19 -47.57 27.24 -20.17
N ALA A 20 -46.51 27.96 -20.55
CA ALA A 20 -46.42 29.42 -20.75
C ALA A 20 -46.25 30.22 -19.43
N CYS A 21 -45.14 30.97 -19.37
CA CYS A 21 -44.81 32.02 -18.40
C CYS A 21 -45.83 33.17 -18.39
N SER A 22 -45.98 33.83 -17.23
CA SER A 22 -46.25 35.27 -17.01
C SER A 22 -46.10 35.50 -15.50
N PHE A 23 -45.12 36.26 -14.98
CA PHE A 23 -45.08 37.72 -14.80
C PHE A 23 -46.39 38.31 -14.25
N GLU A 24 -46.36 38.72 -12.97
CA GLU A 24 -47.08 39.90 -12.50
C GLU A 24 -46.34 40.51 -11.31
N ALA A 25 -46.11 41.81 -11.42
CA ALA A 25 -45.48 42.67 -10.45
C ALA A 25 -46.54 43.23 -9.50
N SER A 26 -46.16 43.53 -8.27
CA SER A 26 -46.84 44.52 -7.44
C SER A 26 -45.83 45.59 -6.97
N THR A 27 -45.94 46.74 -7.61
CA THR A 27 -45.66 48.11 -7.15
C THR A 27 -46.48 48.42 -5.88
N GLU A 28 -46.17 49.34 -4.96
CA GLU A 28 -45.27 50.50 -4.92
C GLU A 28 -45.21 51.07 -3.48
N ASN A 29 -44.08 51.74 -3.16
CA ASN A 29 -43.93 52.98 -2.39
C ASN A 29 -44.31 53.02 -0.87
N ASN A 30 -43.60 53.73 0.02
CA ASN A 30 -42.80 54.94 -0.22
C ASN A 30 -41.84 55.29 0.96
N GLN A 31 -40.66 55.83 0.59
CA GLN A 31 -39.91 56.99 1.16
C GLN A 31 -39.42 56.95 2.64
N THR A 32 -38.19 57.38 2.99
CA THR A 32 -37.44 58.56 2.50
C THR A 32 -35.94 58.50 2.90
N ALA A 33 -35.05 58.92 1.96
CA ALA A 33 -33.77 59.67 2.02
C ALA A 33 -32.82 59.56 3.26
N SER A 34 -31.50 59.73 3.24
CA SER A 34 -30.42 60.23 2.36
C SER A 34 -29.10 59.82 3.06
N ASN A 35 -27.97 59.45 2.46
CA ASN A 35 -26.88 60.24 1.86
C ASN A 35 -25.59 59.33 1.92
N PRO A 36 -24.56 59.50 1.07
CA PRO A 36 -23.49 58.52 0.87
C PRO A 36 -22.25 58.76 1.77
N ALA A 37 -21.33 57.80 1.72
CA ALA A 37 -19.98 57.78 2.31
C ALA A 37 -19.86 57.33 3.77
N LYS A 38 -19.65 56.02 3.96
CA LYS A 38 -18.62 55.53 4.89
C LYS A 38 -17.90 54.32 4.29
N VAL A 39 -16.64 54.57 4.00
CA VAL A 39 -15.60 53.68 3.51
C VAL A 39 -15.19 52.68 4.60
N GLU A 40 -14.71 51.51 4.17
CA GLU A 40 -13.99 50.47 4.92
C GLU A 40 -14.72 49.79 6.08
N GLU A 41 -15.19 48.56 5.87
CA GLU A 41 -14.46 47.32 6.22
C GLU A 41 -15.34 46.12 5.81
N ASN A 42 -14.73 44.97 5.54
CA ASN A 42 -15.35 43.68 5.16
C ASN A 42 -15.63 43.44 3.66
N THR A 43 -14.55 43.25 2.90
CA THR A 43 -14.59 42.34 1.74
C THR A 43 -13.38 41.42 1.76
N ALA A 44 -13.37 40.48 2.72
CA ALA A 44 -12.42 39.37 2.76
C ALA A 44 -13.05 38.13 3.41
N ALA A 45 -14.29 37.78 3.03
CA ALA A 45 -14.94 36.60 3.61
C ALA A 45 -15.99 35.93 2.70
N ILE A 46 -15.90 35.99 1.37
CA ILE A 46 -16.75 35.15 0.51
C ILE A 46 -15.95 34.66 -0.70
N LYS A 47 -15.10 33.64 -0.47
CA LYS A 47 -14.65 32.65 -1.47
C LYS A 47 -14.12 31.37 -0.79
N LYS A 48 -14.82 30.93 0.27
CA LYS A 48 -14.56 29.67 1.01
C LYS A 48 -15.80 28.78 1.08
N SER A 49 -16.58 28.73 0.01
CA SER A 49 -17.73 27.83 -0.17
C SER A 49 -17.72 27.43 -1.65
N ALA A 50 -17.55 26.19 -2.07
CA ALA A 50 -17.55 24.90 -1.39
C ALA A 50 -16.60 23.95 -2.14
N LEU A 51 -15.65 23.30 -1.43
CA LEU A 51 -15.24 21.96 -1.85
C LEU A 51 -16.34 21.05 -1.32
N SER A 52 -17.00 20.30 -2.20
CA SER A 52 -18.03 19.35 -1.79
C SER A 52 -17.45 18.33 -0.81
N GLU A 53 -18.27 17.82 0.10
CA GLU A 53 -17.86 16.75 1.02
C GLU A 53 -17.31 15.52 0.28
N SER A 54 -17.69 15.34 -0.99
CA SER A 54 -17.13 14.33 -1.92
C SER A 54 -15.68 14.60 -2.36
N ASP A 55 -15.28 15.87 -2.53
CA ASP A 55 -13.90 16.24 -2.85
C ASP A 55 -13.00 16.07 -1.62
N SER A 56 -13.52 16.37 -0.42
CA SER A 56 -12.83 16.16 0.85
C SER A 56 -12.54 14.68 1.11
N SER A 57 -13.54 13.79 0.92
CA SER A 57 -13.37 12.34 1.11
C SER A 57 -12.47 11.69 0.04
N ALA A 58 -12.59 12.13 -1.22
CA ALA A 58 -11.69 11.71 -2.29
C ALA A 58 -10.25 12.16 -2.03
N LEU A 59 -10.04 13.38 -1.51
CA LEU A 59 -8.70 13.87 -1.16
C LEU A 59 -8.08 13.07 0.01
N SER A 60 -8.87 12.66 1.01
CA SER A 60 -8.40 11.79 2.11
C SER A 60 -8.13 10.35 1.66
N ASP A 61 -8.92 9.82 0.74
CA ASP A 61 -8.71 8.47 0.21
C ASP A 61 -7.43 8.35 -0.61
N ILE A 62 -7.05 9.42 -1.31
CA ILE A 62 -5.82 9.48 -2.11
C ILE A 62 -4.61 9.77 -1.20
N SER A 63 -4.76 10.58 -0.14
CA SER A 63 -3.66 10.80 0.81
C SER A 63 -3.27 9.51 1.53
N GLY A 64 -4.23 8.63 1.79
CA GLY A 64 -3.99 7.26 2.28
C GLY A 64 -3.10 6.40 1.37
N LYS A 65 -2.95 6.75 0.09
CA LYS A 65 -2.10 6.05 -0.89
C LYS A 65 -0.65 6.55 -0.93
N THR A 66 -0.34 7.66 -0.26
CA THR A 66 1.03 8.21 -0.17
C THR A 66 1.87 7.39 0.79
N GLY A 67 3.08 7.00 0.39
CA GLY A 67 4.01 6.25 1.23
C GLY A 67 5.02 5.41 0.44
N THR A 68 5.82 4.64 1.16
CA THR A 68 6.76 3.65 0.61
C THR A 68 6.15 2.26 0.74
N TYR A 69 6.26 1.46 -0.31
CA TYR A 69 5.75 0.11 -0.43
C TYR A 69 6.90 -0.84 -0.79
N GLU A 70 7.04 -1.97 -0.09
CA GLU A 70 8.12 -2.94 -0.32
C GLU A 70 7.59 -4.31 -0.74
N TYR A 71 8.39 -4.99 -1.56
CA TYR A 71 8.22 -6.40 -1.93
C TYR A 71 9.56 -7.13 -1.84
N LYS A 72 9.61 -8.24 -1.10
CA LYS A 72 10.81 -9.07 -0.93
C LYS A 72 10.47 -10.55 -1.14
N SER A 73 11.11 -11.20 -2.11
CA SER A 73 10.88 -12.63 -2.39
C SER A 73 11.96 -13.23 -3.28
N GLY A 74 12.55 -14.38 -2.89
CA GLY A 74 13.36 -15.20 -3.80
C GLY A 74 14.57 -14.50 -4.44
N GLY A 75 15.17 -13.53 -3.74
CA GLY A 75 16.25 -12.66 -4.24
C GLY A 75 15.75 -11.29 -4.71
N ALA A 76 14.45 -11.14 -4.97
CA ALA A 76 13.86 -9.84 -5.28
C ALA A 76 13.78 -8.95 -4.03
N ASN A 77 14.16 -7.68 -4.18
CA ASN A 77 14.04 -6.64 -3.17
C ASN A 77 13.62 -5.34 -3.87
N ASN A 78 12.32 -5.08 -3.89
CA ASN A 78 11.72 -3.98 -4.62
C ASN A 78 11.09 -2.96 -3.66
N GLU A 79 11.15 -1.70 -4.05
CA GLU A 79 10.56 -0.57 -3.35
C GLU A 79 9.76 0.31 -4.34
N ILE A 80 8.61 0.82 -3.90
CA ILE A 80 7.82 1.81 -4.63
C ILE A 80 7.48 2.96 -3.70
N SER A 81 7.95 4.15 -4.03
CA SER A 81 7.64 5.40 -3.35
C SER A 81 6.57 6.17 -4.11
N ILE A 82 5.48 6.51 -3.41
CA ILE A 82 4.27 7.13 -3.97
C ILE A 82 3.96 8.41 -3.20
N GLN A 83 3.81 9.53 -3.91
CA GLN A 83 3.36 10.80 -3.35
C GLN A 83 2.15 11.32 -4.08
N LYS A 84 1.09 11.64 -3.32
CA LYS A 84 -0.05 12.37 -3.86
C LYS A 84 0.38 13.74 -4.38
N LEU A 85 -0.05 14.06 -5.59
CA LEU A 85 0.03 15.40 -6.18
C LEU A 85 -1.38 16.03 -6.24
N GLU A 86 -1.49 17.16 -6.93
CA GLU A 86 -2.76 17.81 -7.20
C GLU A 86 -3.71 16.89 -8.00
N GLY A 87 -5.01 16.96 -7.65
CA GLY A 87 -6.04 16.11 -8.25
C GLY A 87 -5.83 14.62 -7.97
N ASN A 88 -5.92 13.81 -9.04
CA ASN A 88 -5.77 12.36 -9.03
C ASN A 88 -4.38 11.89 -9.50
N LYS A 89 -3.39 12.79 -9.53
CA LYS A 89 -2.03 12.45 -9.94
C LYS A 89 -1.20 11.98 -8.75
N LEU A 90 -0.34 11.00 -9.01
CA LEU A 90 0.64 10.47 -8.06
C LEU A 90 2.03 10.55 -8.68
N ARG A 91 3.01 11.08 -7.94
CA ARG A 91 4.42 10.89 -8.27
C ARG A 91 4.83 9.50 -7.81
N VAL A 92 5.43 8.71 -8.69
CA VAL A 92 5.84 7.34 -8.41
C VAL A 92 7.32 7.15 -8.76
N LYS A 93 8.07 6.50 -7.88
CA LYS A 93 9.40 5.97 -8.12
C LYS A 93 9.40 4.50 -7.72
N LEU A 94 9.78 3.63 -8.63
CA LEU A 94 9.91 2.19 -8.44
C LEU A 94 11.38 1.83 -8.62
N TYR A 95 11.91 1.13 -7.63
CA TYR A 95 13.21 0.48 -7.67
C TYR A 95 12.97 -1.03 -7.51
N ALA A 96 13.45 -1.82 -8.45
CA ALA A 96 13.40 -3.27 -8.39
C ALA A 96 14.81 -3.84 -8.44
N SER A 97 15.10 -4.83 -7.61
CA SER A 97 16.39 -5.49 -7.62
C SER A 97 16.24 -6.98 -7.46
N TYR A 98 17.20 -7.72 -8.01
CA TYR A 98 17.29 -9.17 -7.90
C TYR A 98 18.71 -9.56 -7.53
N GLU A 99 18.87 -10.04 -6.30
CA GLU A 99 20.12 -10.56 -5.75
C GLU A 99 20.28 -12.04 -6.09
N TYR A 100 21.48 -12.43 -6.55
CA TYR A 100 21.82 -13.81 -6.90
C TYR A 100 23.31 -14.08 -6.70
N GLU A 101 23.67 -15.35 -6.54
CA GLU A 101 25.06 -15.76 -6.33
C GLU A 101 25.62 -16.49 -7.56
N ILE A 102 26.85 -16.12 -7.94
CA ILE A 102 27.66 -16.87 -8.91
C ILE A 102 29.01 -17.16 -8.26
N ASN A 103 29.34 -18.44 -8.10
CA ASN A 103 30.61 -18.89 -7.50
C ASN A 103 30.90 -18.28 -6.11
N GLY A 104 29.86 -18.07 -5.30
CA GLY A 104 29.98 -17.46 -3.96
C GLY A 104 30.11 -15.93 -3.95
N ASN A 105 30.05 -15.28 -5.11
CA ASN A 105 29.98 -13.83 -5.21
C ASN A 105 28.51 -13.40 -5.35
N LEU A 106 28.08 -12.50 -4.47
CA LEU A 106 26.78 -11.85 -4.56
C LEU A 106 26.79 -10.85 -5.71
N ASN A 107 25.80 -10.97 -6.59
CA ASN A 107 25.54 -10.07 -7.70
C ASN A 107 24.11 -9.53 -7.54
N VAL A 108 23.88 -8.33 -8.09
CA VAL A 108 22.55 -7.71 -8.07
C VAL A 108 22.24 -7.16 -9.46
N ASN A 109 21.08 -7.53 -10.00
CA ASN A 109 20.51 -6.84 -11.15
C ASN A 109 19.51 -5.82 -10.63
N VAL A 110 19.45 -4.64 -11.25
CA VAL A 110 18.59 -3.54 -10.82
C VAL A 110 17.82 -2.97 -11.99
N GLY A 111 16.64 -2.45 -11.71
CA GLY A 111 15.80 -1.76 -12.67
C GLY A 111 15.00 -0.67 -11.97
N GLU A 112 14.79 0.44 -12.66
CA GLU A 112 14.09 1.60 -12.12
C GLU A 112 12.99 2.06 -13.09
N ALA A 113 11.90 2.57 -12.53
CA ALA A 113 10.86 3.27 -13.27
C ALA A 113 10.36 4.46 -12.44
N LYS A 114 10.26 5.62 -13.07
CA LYS A 114 9.76 6.84 -12.43
C LYS A 114 8.76 7.53 -13.35
N GLY A 115 7.83 8.26 -12.76
CA GLY A 115 6.90 9.07 -13.54
C GLY A 115 5.67 9.49 -12.75
N ILE A 116 4.72 10.04 -13.48
CA ILE A 116 3.42 10.44 -12.96
C ILE A 116 2.40 9.36 -13.29
N ALA A 117 1.74 8.83 -12.26
CA ALA A 117 0.63 7.92 -12.42
C ALA A 117 -0.70 8.67 -12.24
N THR A 118 -1.69 8.33 -13.06
CA THR A 118 -3.06 8.84 -12.91
C THR A 118 -3.88 7.79 -12.20
N LEU A 119 -4.54 8.18 -11.11
CA LEU A 119 -5.37 7.31 -10.27
C LEU A 119 -6.84 7.37 -10.72
N GLU A 120 -7.41 6.19 -10.97
CA GLU A 120 -8.83 5.98 -11.26
C GLU A 120 -9.38 4.93 -10.30
N GLY A 121 -10.27 5.34 -9.40
CA GLY A 121 -10.75 4.47 -8.32
C GLY A 121 -9.61 4.01 -7.41
N ASP A 122 -9.34 2.70 -7.41
CA ASP A 122 -8.28 2.06 -6.62
C ASP A 122 -7.01 1.76 -7.42
N THR A 123 -6.96 2.11 -8.71
CA THR A 123 -5.88 1.70 -9.60
C THR A 123 -5.22 2.92 -10.23
N ALA A 124 -3.91 3.07 -10.02
CA ALA A 124 -3.10 4.06 -10.72
C ALA A 124 -2.30 3.41 -11.84
N VAL A 125 -2.15 4.11 -12.96
CA VAL A 125 -1.33 3.62 -14.09
C VAL A 125 -0.09 4.48 -14.21
N LEU A 126 1.07 3.90 -13.96
CA LEU A 126 2.37 4.51 -14.17
C LEU A 126 2.81 4.31 -15.62
N VAL A 127 3.15 5.42 -16.28
CA VAL A 127 3.85 5.44 -17.56
C VAL A 127 5.28 5.89 -17.27
N PRO A 128 6.29 5.00 -17.32
CA PRO A 128 7.66 5.38 -17.03
C PRO A 128 8.18 6.43 -18.02
N GLU A 129 8.88 7.44 -17.50
CA GLU A 129 9.40 8.56 -18.31
C GLU A 129 10.43 8.10 -19.37
N ASP A 130 11.24 7.10 -19.03
CA ASP A 130 12.39 6.66 -19.83
C ASP A 130 12.11 5.38 -20.66
N THR A 131 10.87 4.86 -20.64
CA THR A 131 10.50 3.61 -21.31
C THR A 131 9.21 3.76 -22.11
N GLU A 132 9.35 4.05 -23.41
CA GLU A 132 8.21 4.15 -24.32
C GLU A 132 7.43 2.83 -24.41
N GLY A 133 6.11 2.92 -24.36
CA GLY A 133 5.21 1.77 -24.54
C GLY A 133 5.08 0.84 -23.33
N CYS A 134 5.70 1.13 -22.18
CA CYS A 134 5.43 0.41 -20.93
C CYS A 134 4.34 1.10 -20.11
N GLU A 135 3.36 0.34 -19.63
CA GLU A 135 2.39 0.79 -18.64
C GLU A 135 2.36 -0.19 -17.46
N ILE A 136 2.45 0.33 -16.23
CA ILE A 136 2.45 -0.46 -15.00
C ILE A 136 1.19 -0.10 -14.20
N ALA A 137 0.34 -1.10 -13.94
CA ALA A 137 -0.84 -0.96 -13.10
C ALA A 137 -0.46 -1.11 -11.62
N LEU A 138 -0.88 -0.15 -10.81
CA LEU A 138 -0.66 -0.04 -9.38
C LEU A 138 -2.03 -0.06 -8.68
N LYS A 139 -2.51 -1.25 -8.31
CA LYS A 139 -3.81 -1.42 -7.67
C LYS A 139 -3.68 -1.41 -6.15
N PHE A 140 -4.27 -0.41 -5.51
CA PHE A 140 -4.29 -0.26 -4.07
C PHE A 140 -5.38 -1.13 -3.44
N SER A 141 -5.04 -1.87 -2.39
CA SER A 141 -5.99 -2.64 -1.58
C SER A 141 -5.60 -2.52 -0.11
N GLY A 142 -6.18 -1.55 0.60
CA GLY A 142 -5.77 -1.20 1.96
C GLY A 142 -4.29 -0.81 2.04
N ASN A 143 -3.51 -1.56 2.81
CA ASN A 143 -2.05 -1.38 2.94
C ASN A 143 -1.24 -2.19 1.91
N LYS A 144 -1.90 -2.87 0.97
CA LYS A 144 -1.26 -3.59 -0.13
C LYS A 144 -1.28 -2.75 -1.41
N LEU A 145 -0.28 -2.97 -2.24
CA LEU A 145 -0.17 -2.43 -3.59
C LEU A 145 0.14 -3.58 -4.54
N ILE A 146 -0.83 -3.96 -5.35
CA ILE A 146 -0.70 -5.03 -6.34
C ILE A 146 -0.19 -4.40 -7.63
N VAL A 147 0.98 -4.83 -8.06
CA VAL A 147 1.69 -4.28 -9.22
C VAL A 147 1.66 -5.31 -10.34
N LYS A 148 1.19 -4.91 -11.53
CA LYS A 148 1.12 -5.75 -12.72
C LYS A 148 1.48 -4.96 -13.97
N PRO A 149 2.05 -5.60 -15.01
CA PRO A 149 2.11 -4.99 -16.33
C PRO A 149 0.68 -4.73 -16.83
N LYS A 150 0.40 -3.53 -17.31
CA LYS A 150 -0.90 -3.20 -17.90
C LYS A 150 -0.97 -3.59 -19.37
N ASN A 151 0.16 -3.58 -20.06
CA ASN A 151 0.30 -4.09 -21.41
C ASN A 151 1.43 -5.12 -21.47
N GLU A 152 1.40 -6.00 -22.48
CA GLU A 152 2.41 -7.07 -22.66
C GLU A 152 3.78 -6.56 -23.16
N ALA A 153 4.04 -5.25 -23.02
CA ALA A 153 5.30 -4.67 -23.43
C ALA A 153 6.45 -5.32 -22.65
N LYS A 154 7.41 -5.90 -23.37
CA LYS A 154 8.52 -6.70 -22.85
C LYS A 154 9.22 -6.03 -21.65
N ASN A 155 9.02 -6.58 -20.46
CA ASN A 155 9.78 -6.37 -19.21
C ASN A 155 10.00 -4.93 -18.71
N CYS A 156 9.33 -3.92 -19.29
CA CYS A 156 9.46 -2.50 -18.90
C CYS A 156 10.90 -1.99 -18.71
N GLY A 157 11.89 -2.65 -19.33
CA GLY A 157 13.30 -2.29 -19.24
C GLY A 157 13.99 -2.54 -17.90
N PHE A 158 13.40 -3.30 -16.96
CA PHE A 158 13.97 -3.48 -15.61
C PHE A 158 15.28 -4.29 -15.55
N GLY A 159 15.73 -4.87 -16.66
CA GLY A 159 16.94 -5.68 -16.71
C GLY A 159 16.68 -7.18 -16.57
N LEU A 160 17.75 -7.97 -16.60
CA LEU A 160 17.65 -9.44 -16.60
C LEU A 160 17.17 -9.96 -15.24
N ASN A 161 16.10 -10.76 -15.24
CA ASN A 161 15.48 -11.35 -14.05
C ASN A 161 14.98 -10.36 -13.00
N VAL A 162 14.82 -9.09 -13.36
CA VAL A 162 14.21 -8.08 -12.50
C VAL A 162 12.77 -7.88 -12.94
N SER A 163 11.84 -8.00 -12.00
CA SER A 163 10.41 -7.76 -12.24
C SER A 163 9.87 -6.82 -11.18
N ALA A 164 8.98 -5.92 -11.62
CA ALA A 164 8.17 -5.06 -10.77
C ALA A 164 6.85 -5.72 -10.33
N GLU A 165 6.50 -6.88 -10.89
CA GLU A 165 5.25 -7.57 -10.55
C GLU A 165 5.31 -8.11 -9.11
N GLY A 166 4.23 -7.91 -8.36
CA GLY A 166 4.12 -8.44 -7.02
C GLY A 166 3.05 -7.74 -6.20
N THR A 167 2.81 -8.29 -5.01
CA THR A 167 1.95 -7.66 -4.00
C THR A 167 2.84 -7.01 -2.94
N TYR A 168 3.01 -5.70 -3.04
CA TYR A 168 3.82 -4.89 -2.16
C TYR A 168 3.03 -4.53 -0.90
N ARG A 169 3.74 -4.28 0.20
CA ARG A 169 3.16 -3.82 1.47
C ARG A 169 3.65 -2.43 1.79
N LYS A 170 2.75 -1.55 2.22
CA LYS A 170 3.12 -0.21 2.72
C LYS A 170 3.95 -0.34 3.99
N VAL A 171 5.16 0.21 3.98
CA VAL A 171 6.12 0.19 5.10
C VAL A 171 6.34 1.57 5.71
N ASN A 172 6.03 2.65 4.99
CA ASN A 172 6.19 4.01 5.48
C ASN A 172 5.08 4.92 4.95
N LYS A 173 4.62 5.89 5.76
CA LYS A 173 3.67 6.95 5.33
C LYS A 173 4.37 8.05 4.56
N LYS A 174 5.66 8.29 4.84
CA LYS A 174 6.49 9.24 4.08
C LYS A 174 7.17 8.48 2.94
N PRO A 175 6.95 8.87 1.67
CA PRO A 175 7.66 8.27 0.55
C PRO A 175 9.13 8.70 0.55
N ASP A 176 10.00 7.78 0.12
CA ASP A 176 11.43 8.03 -0.05
C ASP A 176 11.76 8.11 -1.55
N PHE A 177 11.98 9.33 -2.05
CA PHE A 177 12.37 9.52 -3.45
C PHE A 177 13.89 9.51 -3.65
N GLY A 178 14.70 9.47 -2.58
CA GLY A 178 16.16 9.60 -2.67
C GLY A 178 16.66 10.95 -3.21
N ASP A 179 15.76 11.87 -3.57
CA ASP A 179 16.11 13.21 -4.02
C ASP A 179 16.37 14.09 -2.79
N SER A 180 17.62 14.18 -2.38
CA SER A 180 18.03 15.19 -1.41
C SER A 180 18.00 16.55 -2.10
N ASP A 181 17.07 17.42 -1.71
CA ASP A 181 17.15 18.85 -1.99
C ASP A 181 18.57 19.32 -1.63
N SER A 182 19.24 19.87 -2.62
CA SER A 182 20.68 20.12 -2.62
C SER A 182 21.05 21.24 -1.64
N ASN A 183 21.34 20.91 -0.37
CA ASN A 183 22.40 21.57 0.41
C ASN A 183 22.73 20.79 1.70
N SER A 184 23.50 19.71 1.59
CA SER A 184 24.32 19.26 2.71
C SER A 184 25.52 18.49 2.17
N THR A 185 26.69 19.08 2.36
CA THR A 185 28.01 18.56 2.03
C THR A 185 28.17 17.12 2.53
N SER A 186 28.03 16.14 1.64
CA SER A 186 28.29 14.72 1.90
C SER A 186 29.73 14.40 1.54
N THR A 187 30.57 14.29 2.58
CA THR A 187 31.71 13.38 2.52
C THR A 187 31.14 11.97 2.37
N GLN A 188 31.46 11.33 1.25
CA GLN A 188 31.11 9.95 0.98
C GLN A 188 31.67 9.03 2.07
N ASN A 189 30.78 8.30 2.76
CA ASN A 189 30.98 6.90 3.12
C ASN A 189 29.65 6.28 3.60
N SER A 190 28.80 5.84 2.67
CA SER A 190 27.61 5.02 2.96
C SER A 190 28.01 3.55 3.06
N THR A 191 28.69 3.18 4.14
CA THR A 191 28.57 1.85 4.71
C THR A 191 27.46 1.91 5.76
N THR A 192 26.21 1.68 5.37
CA THR A 192 25.12 1.45 6.33
C THR A 192 25.33 0.08 6.95
N SER A 193 26.21 -0.01 7.96
CA SER A 193 26.30 -1.18 8.81
C SER A 193 25.00 -1.30 9.60
N LYS A 194 24.08 -2.12 9.10
CA LYS A 194 22.99 -2.73 9.88
C LYS A 194 23.63 -3.26 11.17
N GLN A 195 23.38 -2.62 12.31
CA GLN A 195 23.83 -3.15 13.60
C GLN A 195 23.03 -4.43 13.84
N ASN A 196 23.69 -5.53 13.52
CA ASN A 196 23.17 -6.87 13.45
C ASN A 196 22.83 -7.31 14.89
N SER A 197 21.57 -7.14 15.31
CA SER A 197 21.13 -7.81 16.53
C SER A 197 21.22 -9.32 16.26
N LYS A 198 22.16 -9.99 16.95
CA LYS A 198 22.49 -11.40 16.74
C LYS A 198 21.19 -12.24 16.79
N PRO A 199 20.94 -13.15 15.82
CA PRO A 199 19.72 -13.94 15.81
C PRO A 199 19.53 -14.75 17.10
N GLU A 200 18.33 -14.68 17.68
CA GLU A 200 17.99 -15.41 18.90
C GLU A 200 17.39 -16.78 18.55
N ARG A 201 17.94 -17.86 19.10
CA ARG A 201 17.47 -19.22 18.79
C ARG A 201 16.32 -19.63 19.70
N ILE A 202 15.15 -19.87 19.10
CA ILE A 202 14.00 -20.46 19.76
C ILE A 202 14.23 -21.96 19.94
N ARG A 203 13.97 -22.44 21.16
CA ARG A 203 14.00 -23.87 21.52
C ARG A 203 12.75 -24.21 22.31
N PHE A 204 12.16 -25.36 22.03
CA PHE A 204 11.08 -25.89 22.86
C PHE A 204 11.65 -26.63 24.06
N ALA A 205 10.94 -26.56 25.18
CA ALA A 205 11.24 -27.40 26.34
C ALA A 205 11.08 -28.89 25.97
N PRO A 206 11.78 -29.81 26.66
CA PRO A 206 11.64 -31.25 26.41
C PRO A 206 10.17 -31.70 26.43
N GLY A 207 9.73 -32.41 25.38
CA GLY A 207 8.36 -32.88 25.23
C GLY A 207 7.32 -31.80 24.86
N LYS A 208 7.74 -30.55 24.60
CA LYS A 208 6.87 -29.48 24.11
C LYS A 208 7.11 -29.22 22.62
N SER A 209 6.06 -28.73 21.97
CA SER A 209 6.05 -28.39 20.54
C SER A 209 5.62 -26.94 20.31
N SER A 210 5.56 -26.15 21.37
CA SER A 210 5.22 -24.73 21.35
C SER A 210 5.97 -23.96 22.45
N THR A 211 6.16 -22.66 22.24
CA THR A 211 6.68 -21.72 23.23
C THR A 211 6.18 -20.31 22.95
N VAL A 212 6.25 -19.43 23.96
CA VAL A 212 6.00 -17.99 23.81
C VAL A 212 7.31 -17.25 23.98
N VAL A 213 7.65 -16.43 22.99
CA VAL A 213 8.81 -15.55 22.96
C VAL A 213 8.36 -14.15 23.35
N SER A 214 9.02 -13.53 24.32
CA SER A 214 8.80 -12.12 24.66
C SER A 214 9.98 -11.31 24.13
N GLY A 215 9.68 -10.23 23.43
CA GLY A 215 10.69 -9.40 22.78
C GLY A 215 10.37 -7.93 22.88
N LYS A 216 11.34 -7.10 22.47
CA LYS A 216 11.20 -5.66 22.39
C LYS A 216 11.84 -5.16 21.11
N ILE A 217 11.06 -4.43 20.32
CA ILE A 217 11.55 -3.61 19.21
C ILE A 217 11.94 -2.27 19.80
N SER A 218 13.12 -1.79 19.45
CA SER A 218 13.65 -0.49 19.89
C SER A 218 14.23 0.25 18.71
N HIS A 219 14.00 1.55 18.64
CA HIS A 219 14.42 2.41 17.52
C HIS A 219 13.93 1.93 16.14
N GLY A 220 12.86 1.12 16.08
CA GLY A 220 12.36 0.51 14.85
C GLY A 220 13.20 -0.68 14.36
N GLU A 221 14.16 -1.16 15.15
CA GLU A 221 15.03 -2.28 14.77
C GLU A 221 14.27 -3.62 14.88
N GLU A 222 14.23 -4.34 13.77
CA GLU A 222 13.66 -5.69 13.70
C GLU A 222 14.44 -6.70 14.55
N LYS A 223 13.72 -7.71 15.04
CA LYS A 223 14.28 -8.85 15.78
C LYS A 223 14.26 -10.09 14.92
N THR A 224 15.41 -10.75 14.80
CA THR A 224 15.52 -12.03 14.09
C THR A 224 15.59 -13.18 15.07
N TYR A 225 14.72 -14.17 14.87
CA TYR A 225 14.72 -15.43 15.60
C TYR A 225 15.03 -16.60 14.68
N LEU A 226 15.70 -17.63 15.20
CA LEU A 226 15.98 -18.89 14.50
C LEU A 226 15.22 -20.03 15.13
N ILE A 227 14.52 -20.82 14.31
CA ILE A 227 13.87 -22.05 14.77
C ILE A 227 14.19 -23.21 13.82
N ALA A 228 14.65 -24.32 14.40
CA ALA A 228 14.93 -25.53 13.64
C ALA A 228 13.61 -26.30 13.39
N ALA A 229 13.36 -26.66 12.14
CA ALA A 229 12.17 -27.40 11.74
C ALA A 229 12.46 -28.36 10.58
N ARG A 230 11.56 -29.32 10.36
CA ARG A 230 11.66 -30.32 9.29
C ARG A 230 10.61 -30.07 8.21
N ALA A 231 10.95 -30.47 6.99
CA ALA A 231 10.02 -30.47 5.87
C ALA A 231 8.76 -31.28 6.21
N GLY A 232 7.60 -30.78 5.82
CA GLY A 232 6.29 -31.39 6.06
C GLY A 232 5.68 -31.08 7.43
N GLN A 233 6.42 -30.50 8.38
CA GLN A 233 5.84 -30.08 9.66
C GLN A 233 4.92 -28.88 9.48
N MET A 234 3.87 -28.81 10.30
CA MET A 234 2.97 -27.67 10.38
C MET A 234 3.51 -26.68 11.41
N ILE A 235 3.93 -25.49 10.98
CA ILE A 235 4.24 -24.39 11.88
C ILE A 235 3.03 -23.49 12.04
N GLU A 236 2.87 -22.92 13.23
CA GLU A 236 1.90 -21.86 13.53
C GLU A 236 2.60 -20.80 14.38
N ILE A 237 2.61 -19.56 13.89
CA ILE A 237 3.19 -18.38 14.54
C ILE A 237 2.06 -17.41 14.81
N LYS A 238 2.02 -16.79 15.99
CA LYS A 238 1.04 -15.75 16.36
C LYS A 238 1.66 -14.68 17.24
N ILE A 239 1.55 -13.40 16.88
CA ILE A 239 1.77 -12.27 17.79
C ILE A 239 0.58 -12.21 18.74
N THR A 240 0.79 -12.66 19.97
CA THR A 240 -0.22 -12.69 21.03
C THR A 240 -0.32 -11.38 21.79
N ASP A 241 0.69 -10.52 21.67
CA ASP A 241 0.73 -9.16 22.21
C ASP A 241 1.56 -8.31 21.25
N GLY A 242 0.92 -7.38 20.55
CA GLY A 242 1.56 -6.46 19.60
C GLY A 242 1.76 -5.06 20.17
N GLY A 243 1.67 -4.91 21.50
CA GLY A 243 1.68 -3.62 22.16
C GLY A 243 0.45 -2.76 21.87
N ALA A 244 0.47 -1.52 22.34
CA ALA A 244 -0.70 -0.62 22.32
C ALA A 244 -1.26 -0.36 20.91
N ASN A 245 -0.37 -0.27 19.92
CA ASN A 245 -0.73 0.04 18.54
C ASN A 245 -1.10 -1.20 17.72
N HIS A 246 -0.93 -2.41 18.28
CA HIS A 246 -1.21 -3.69 17.60
C HIS A 246 -0.55 -3.81 16.22
N ASP A 247 0.63 -3.19 16.05
CA ASP A 247 1.27 -3.00 14.75
C ASP A 247 2.53 -3.87 14.57
N VAL A 248 2.73 -4.83 15.47
CA VAL A 248 3.81 -5.81 15.40
C VAL A 248 3.45 -6.88 14.37
N VAL A 249 4.37 -7.10 13.43
CA VAL A 249 4.25 -8.05 12.33
C VAL A 249 5.46 -8.97 12.29
N PHE A 250 5.35 -10.07 11.55
CA PHE A 250 6.48 -10.95 11.31
C PHE A 250 6.53 -11.45 9.86
N SER A 251 7.73 -11.84 9.44
CA SER A 251 7.98 -12.63 8.24
C SER A 251 8.68 -13.94 8.60
N LEU A 252 8.38 -15.00 7.86
CA LEU A 252 9.05 -16.30 7.98
C LEU A 252 9.91 -16.52 6.74
N ILE A 253 11.15 -16.95 6.92
CA ILE A 253 12.09 -17.21 5.83
C ILE A 253 12.62 -18.63 6.00
N ALA A 254 12.45 -19.45 4.97
CA ALA A 254 12.93 -20.83 4.94
C ALA A 254 14.46 -20.90 4.80
N PRO A 255 15.08 -22.07 5.05
CA PRO A 255 16.53 -22.25 4.94
C PRO A 255 17.12 -21.92 3.56
N ASP A 256 16.31 -22.04 2.51
CA ASP A 256 16.64 -21.68 1.12
C ASP A 256 16.38 -20.19 0.80
N GLY A 257 15.97 -19.39 1.79
CA GLY A 257 15.67 -17.96 1.62
C GLY A 257 14.26 -17.67 1.13
N VAL A 258 13.44 -18.69 0.84
CA VAL A 258 12.07 -18.49 0.33
C VAL A 258 11.11 -18.23 1.49
N ASN A 259 10.21 -17.24 1.35
CA ASN A 259 9.14 -17.02 2.32
C ASN A 259 8.02 -18.04 2.10
N PRO A 260 7.80 -19.01 3.02
CA PRO A 260 6.76 -20.02 2.84
C PRO A 260 5.35 -19.48 3.09
N MET A 261 5.20 -18.24 3.57
CA MET A 261 3.91 -17.62 3.81
C MET A 261 3.17 -17.24 2.52
N GLY A 262 3.85 -17.26 1.36
CA GLY A 262 3.26 -16.94 0.06
C GLY A 262 2.88 -15.47 -0.10
N ASP A 263 2.30 -15.15 -1.25
CA ASP A 263 1.57 -13.90 -1.54
C ASP A 263 0.08 -13.99 -1.16
N GLU A 264 -0.38 -15.20 -0.84
CA GLU A 264 -1.76 -15.49 -0.46
C GLU A 264 -2.13 -14.83 0.88
N GLU A 265 -3.18 -14.02 0.77
CA GLU A 265 -3.94 -13.42 1.85
C GLU A 265 -4.51 -14.53 2.74
N SER A 266 -3.71 -14.99 3.71
CA SER A 266 -4.27 -15.52 4.95
C SER A 266 -5.21 -14.44 5.46
N GLY A 267 -6.48 -14.82 5.64
CA GLY A 267 -7.64 -13.93 5.75
C GLY A 267 -7.47 -12.75 6.69
N ASP A 268 -8.28 -11.72 6.40
CA ASP A 268 -8.47 -10.49 7.16
C ASP A 268 -7.20 -9.73 7.59
N GLY A 269 -7.09 -8.50 7.06
CA GLY A 269 -6.00 -7.58 7.38
C GLY A 269 -5.65 -7.55 8.87
N TYR A 270 -4.36 -7.43 9.15
CA TYR A 270 -3.77 -7.48 10.49
C TYR A 270 -3.69 -8.86 11.14
N ASP A 271 -3.75 -9.94 10.35
CA ASP A 271 -3.56 -11.28 10.90
C ASP A 271 -2.14 -11.42 11.47
N SER A 272 -2.07 -11.25 12.78
CA SER A 272 -0.93 -11.43 13.65
C SER A 272 -0.47 -12.88 13.68
N GLY A 273 -1.02 -13.77 12.84
CA GLY A 273 -0.68 -15.17 12.81
C GLY A 273 -0.59 -15.75 11.41
N TRP A 274 0.18 -16.83 11.31
CA TRP A 274 0.28 -17.64 10.10
C TRP A 274 0.44 -19.10 10.47
N LYS A 275 -0.14 -19.97 9.65
CA LYS A 275 -0.03 -21.42 9.80
C LYS A 275 0.14 -22.08 8.45
N GLY A 276 1.17 -22.92 8.32
CA GLY A 276 1.43 -23.61 7.05
C GLY A 276 2.39 -24.79 7.17
N LYS A 277 2.44 -25.58 6.10
CA LYS A 277 3.42 -26.68 5.96
C LYS A 277 4.77 -26.11 5.59
N LEU A 278 5.80 -26.58 6.27
CA LEU A 278 7.17 -26.18 6.00
C LEU A 278 7.74 -26.94 4.79
N PRO A 279 8.26 -26.26 3.76
CA PRO A 279 8.73 -26.93 2.55
C PRO A 279 10.09 -27.60 2.71
N LYS A 280 10.87 -27.24 3.73
CA LYS A 280 12.29 -27.61 3.87
C LYS A 280 12.64 -27.99 5.30
N THR A 281 13.73 -28.75 5.44
CA THR A 281 14.35 -29.04 6.73
C THR A 281 15.52 -28.09 6.94
N GLY A 282 15.59 -27.44 8.09
CA GLY A 282 16.69 -26.57 8.45
C GLY A 282 16.29 -25.49 9.45
N ASP A 283 17.12 -24.45 9.53
CA ASP A 283 16.85 -23.27 10.35
C ASP A 283 16.01 -22.25 9.59
N TYR A 284 14.81 -22.00 10.11
CA TYR A 284 13.93 -20.94 9.65
C TYR A 284 14.24 -19.65 10.41
N LYS A 285 14.21 -18.52 9.70
CA LYS A 285 14.32 -17.18 10.28
C LYS A 285 12.93 -16.59 10.45
N ILE A 286 12.62 -16.09 11.65
CA ILE A 286 11.42 -15.30 11.92
C ILE A 286 11.88 -13.87 12.18
N GLU A 287 11.52 -12.95 11.31
CA GLU A 287 11.85 -11.53 11.45
C GLU A 287 10.63 -10.80 11.98
N VAL A 288 10.74 -10.21 13.16
CA VAL A 288 9.66 -9.51 13.85
C VAL A 288 9.95 -8.01 13.83
N GLY A 289 9.00 -7.24 13.31
CA GLY A 289 9.10 -5.79 13.17
C GLY A 289 7.81 -5.11 13.63
N ALA A 290 7.79 -3.79 13.57
CA ALA A 290 6.60 -2.99 13.83
C ALA A 290 6.42 -1.98 12.70
N ILE A 291 5.18 -1.75 12.29
CA ILE A 291 4.86 -0.91 11.14
C ILE A 291 5.09 0.58 11.46
N GLU A 292 4.62 1.03 12.64
CA GLU A 292 4.64 2.44 13.04
C GLU A 292 5.44 2.67 14.33
N SER A 293 5.41 1.70 15.25
CA SER A 293 6.00 1.78 16.57
C SER A 293 7.51 1.65 16.52
N LYS A 294 8.23 2.73 16.88
CA LYS A 294 9.69 2.66 17.07
C LYS A 294 10.08 1.87 18.31
N ASN A 295 9.22 1.85 19.33
CA ASN A 295 9.47 1.14 20.58
C ASN A 295 8.22 0.37 20.99
N VAL A 296 8.28 -0.96 20.97
CA VAL A 296 7.15 -1.80 21.34
C VAL A 296 7.63 -3.11 21.96
N ASN A 297 7.03 -3.47 23.09
CA ASN A 297 7.18 -4.81 23.64
C ASN A 297 6.16 -5.72 22.97
N PHE A 298 6.54 -6.95 22.69
CA PHE A 298 5.66 -7.91 22.04
C PHE A 298 5.79 -9.31 22.64
N LYS A 299 4.78 -10.14 22.39
CA LYS A 299 4.81 -11.58 22.63
C LYS A 299 4.40 -12.32 21.37
N MET A 300 5.19 -13.33 21.01
CA MET A 300 4.97 -14.20 19.88
C MET A 300 4.89 -15.65 20.34
N SER A 301 3.77 -16.32 20.07
CA SER A 301 3.62 -17.76 20.19
C SER A 301 4.14 -18.45 18.93
N VAL A 302 4.94 -19.49 19.08
CA VAL A 302 5.43 -20.32 17.97
C VAL A 302 5.18 -21.78 18.32
N SER A 303 4.61 -22.55 17.39
CA SER A 303 4.43 -23.99 17.53
C SER A 303 4.73 -24.74 16.24
N ILE A 304 5.25 -25.96 16.36
CA ILE A 304 5.53 -26.86 15.24
C ILE A 304 4.92 -28.22 15.57
N ARG A 305 4.17 -28.83 14.66
CA ARG A 305 3.60 -30.17 14.77
C ARG A 305 4.05 -31.04 13.60
#